data_AF-A0A838KFU0-F1
#
_entry.id   AF-A0A838KFU0-F1
#
_cell.length_a   1.000
_cell.length_b   1.000
_cell.length_c   1.000
_cell.angle_alpha   90.00
_cell.angle_beta   90.00
_cell.angle_gamma   90.00
#
_symmetry.space_group_name_H-M   'P 1'
#
loop_
_entity.id
_entity.type
_entity.pdbx_description
1 polymer ?
#
loop_
_entity_poly.entity_id
_entity_poly.type
_entity_poly.pdbx_seq_one_letter_code
_entity_poly.pdbx_strand_id
1 'polypeptide(L)'
;MSPMIVTPDVLVPRSVPPLGKVRRPRLPTVAERVLGNGLRVVAVRRPSVPVVHVRLRVPTAVRRDAGLARAKLLERTMLLGTSQRDQAGLAEALQRIGGPLRVSSDADRL
;
A
#
# COMPACT_ATOMS: atom_id res chain seq x y z
N MET A 1 35.11 68.31 -9.29
CA MET A 1 34.96 66.88 -9.64
C MET A 1 34.46 66.15 -8.41
N SER A 2 33.15 65.96 -8.29
CA SER A 2 32.53 65.19 -7.20
C SER A 2 32.34 63.73 -7.67
N PRO A 3 32.66 62.70 -6.86
CA PRO A 3 32.43 61.32 -7.27
C PRO A 3 30.98 60.91 -7.04
N MET A 4 30.43 60.23 -8.05
CA MET A 4 29.10 59.63 -8.10
C MET A 4 29.13 58.28 -7.35
N ILE A 5 28.50 58.22 -6.18
CA ILE A 5 28.37 56.97 -5.42
C ILE A 5 27.27 56.14 -6.09
N VAL A 6 27.65 55.02 -6.71
CA VAL A 6 26.72 54.01 -7.21
C VAL A 6 26.25 53.17 -6.01
N THR A 7 24.99 53.35 -5.62
CA THR A 7 24.34 52.52 -4.61
C THR A 7 24.12 51.11 -5.18
N PRO A 8 24.54 50.03 -4.49
CA PRO A 8 24.29 48.67 -4.97
C PRO A 8 22.79 48.37 -4.92
N ASP A 9 22.25 47.83 -6.00
CA ASP A 9 20.86 47.36 -6.10
C ASP A 9 20.68 46.17 -5.14
N VAL A 10 19.96 46.42 -4.05
CA VAL A 10 19.72 45.43 -2.99
C VAL A 10 18.65 44.47 -3.49
N LEU A 11 19.03 43.22 -3.76
CA LEU A 11 18.10 42.14 -4.10
C LEU A 11 17.10 41.94 -2.95
N VAL A 12 15.90 42.51 -3.11
CA VAL A 12 14.81 42.37 -2.13
C VAL A 12 14.30 40.93 -2.18
N PRO A 13 14.35 40.16 -1.08
CA PRO A 13 13.84 38.80 -1.07
C PRO A 13 12.33 38.83 -1.36
N ARG A 14 11.88 38.10 -2.40
CA ARG A 14 10.44 37.92 -2.66
C ARG A 14 9.79 37.31 -1.42
N SER A 15 8.79 38.00 -0.86
CA SER A 15 8.05 37.47 0.29
C SER A 15 7.32 36.20 -0.11
N VAL A 16 7.69 35.08 0.50
CA VAL A 16 6.95 33.82 0.35
C VAL A 16 5.57 33.96 1.02
N PRO A 17 4.51 33.45 0.39
CA PRO A 17 3.18 33.45 1.00
C PRO A 17 3.21 32.72 2.36
N PRO A 18 2.44 33.19 3.35
CA PRO A 18 2.39 32.56 4.66
C PRO A 18 1.89 31.11 4.54
N LEU A 19 2.47 30.22 5.34
CA LEU A 19 2.06 28.81 5.40
C LEU A 19 0.56 28.71 5.73
N GLY A 20 -0.18 28.01 4.88
CA GLY A 20 -1.59 27.72 5.12
C GLY A 20 -1.77 26.87 6.38
N LYS A 21 -2.91 27.03 7.06
CA LYS A 21 -3.23 26.23 8.24
C LYS A 21 -3.24 24.73 7.91
N VAL A 22 -2.52 23.93 8.69
CA VAL A 22 -2.49 22.47 8.56
C VAL A 22 -3.90 21.92 8.77
N ARG A 23 -4.50 21.34 7.73
CA ARG A 23 -5.78 20.65 7.84
C ARG A 23 -5.56 19.27 8.47
N ARG A 24 -6.27 18.97 9.55
CA ARG A 24 -6.28 17.62 10.12
C ARG A 24 -7.02 16.67 9.16
N PRO A 25 -6.41 15.53 8.77
CA PRO A 25 -7.08 14.56 7.93
C PRO A 25 -8.25 13.93 8.70
N ARG A 26 -9.39 13.75 8.03
CA ARG A 26 -10.50 12.96 8.57
C ARG A 26 -10.19 11.49 8.37
N LEU A 27 -10.04 10.76 9.47
CA LEU A 27 -9.87 9.31 9.43
C LEU A 27 -11.22 8.66 9.07
N PRO A 28 -11.23 7.65 8.19
CA PRO A 28 -12.45 6.93 7.85
C PRO A 28 -12.86 6.01 8.99
N THR A 29 -14.17 5.77 9.14
CA THR A 29 -14.70 4.82 10.12
C THR A 29 -14.26 3.40 9.77
N VAL A 30 -13.73 2.69 10.76
CA VAL A 30 -13.25 1.31 10.64
C VAL A 30 -14.30 0.37 11.24
N ALA A 31 -14.73 -0.62 10.49
CA ALA A 31 -15.53 -1.74 10.98
C ALA A 31 -14.60 -2.94 11.23
N GLU A 32 -14.73 -3.57 12.39
CA GLU A 32 -13.90 -4.71 12.77
C GLU A 32 -14.75 -5.84 13.33
N ARG A 33 -14.43 -7.08 12.94
CA ARG A 33 -15.05 -8.29 13.49
C ARG A 33 -14.06 -9.45 13.50
N VAL A 34 -14.10 -10.26 14.55
CA VAL A 34 -13.46 -11.58 14.58
C VAL A 34 -14.50 -12.64 14.24
N LEU A 35 -14.20 -13.48 13.26
CA LEU A 35 -15.04 -14.59 12.84
C LEU A 35 -14.91 -15.77 13.81
N GLY A 36 -15.85 -16.73 13.75
CA GLY A 36 -15.82 -17.89 14.66
C GLY A 36 -14.58 -18.79 14.52
N ASN A 37 -13.86 -18.69 13.39
CA ASN A 37 -12.58 -19.38 13.15
C ASN A 37 -11.35 -18.58 13.61
N GLY A 38 -11.53 -17.44 14.28
CA GLY A 38 -10.45 -16.57 14.74
C GLY A 38 -9.90 -15.58 13.69
N LEU A 39 -10.41 -15.57 12.46
CA LEU A 39 -9.98 -14.60 11.45
C LEU A 39 -10.47 -13.19 11.80
N ARG A 40 -9.54 -12.26 11.96
CA ARG A 40 -9.83 -10.83 12.16
C ARG A 40 -10.06 -10.14 10.82
N VAL A 41 -11.24 -9.58 10.63
CA VAL A 41 -11.65 -8.81 9.45
C VAL A 41 -11.75 -7.34 9.82
N VAL A 42 -11.01 -6.50 9.10
CA VAL A 42 -11.02 -5.04 9.25
C VAL A 42 -11.42 -4.43 7.91
N ALA A 43 -12.50 -3.64 7.90
CA ALA A 43 -13.05 -3.03 6.70
C ALA A 43 -13.19 -1.52 6.85
N VAL A 44 -12.91 -0.77 5.78
CA VAL A 44 -13.02 0.69 5.74
C VAL A 44 -13.81 1.06 4.50
N ARG A 45 -15.00 1.67 4.69
CA ARG A 45 -15.86 2.09 3.57
C ARG A 45 -15.46 3.48 3.08
N ARG A 46 -15.15 3.61 1.79
CA ARG A 46 -14.91 4.89 1.11
C ARG A 46 -15.85 5.01 -0.09
N PRO A 47 -17.00 5.69 0.05
CA PRO A 47 -18.03 5.72 -1.00
C PRO A 47 -17.59 6.46 -2.27
N SER A 48 -16.54 7.29 -2.19
CA SER A 48 -16.01 8.06 -3.32
C SER A 48 -15.17 7.24 -4.30
N VAL A 49 -14.85 5.98 -4.00
CA VAL A 49 -13.98 5.12 -4.83
C VAL A 49 -14.71 3.80 -5.12
N PRO A 50 -15.03 3.49 -6.40
CA PRO A 50 -15.74 2.26 -6.77
C PRO A 50 -14.78 1.06 -6.89
N VAL A 51 -13.83 0.91 -5.96
CA VAL A 51 -12.80 -0.14 -5.98
C VAL A 51 -12.69 -0.77 -4.60
N VAL A 52 -12.55 -2.09 -4.56
CA VAL A 52 -12.30 -2.85 -3.33
C VAL A 52 -10.88 -3.38 -3.35
N HIS A 53 -10.13 -3.09 -2.29
CA HIS A 53 -8.81 -3.66 -2.06
C HIS A 53 -8.89 -4.68 -0.93
N VAL A 54 -8.60 -5.95 -1.24
CA VAL A 54 -8.58 -7.04 -0.26
C VAL A 54 -7.13 -7.44 0.01
N ARG A 55 -6.78 -7.59 1.29
CA ARG A 55 -5.47 -8.08 1.71
C ARG A 55 -5.68 -9.13 2.80
N LEU A 56 -5.26 -10.36 2.51
CA LEU A 56 -5.18 -11.41 3.51
C LEU A 56 -3.75 -11.45 4.05
N ARG A 57 -3.62 -11.43 5.38
CA ARG A 57 -2.34 -11.64 6.06
C ARG A 57 -2.42 -12.93 6.84
N VAL A 58 -1.41 -13.77 6.66
CA VAL A 58 -1.22 -14.99 7.44
C VAL A 58 0.04 -14.79 8.27
N PRO A 59 -0.06 -14.74 9.61
CA PRO A 59 1.12 -14.64 10.44
C PRO A 59 1.95 -15.90 10.24
N THR A 60 3.19 -15.74 9.77
CA THR A 60 4.13 -16.85 9.60
C THR A 60 5.31 -16.63 10.54
N ALA A 61 5.58 -17.61 11.40
CA ALA A 61 6.75 -17.58 12.26
C ALA A 61 7.91 -18.27 11.55
N VAL A 62 8.52 -17.61 10.57
CA VAL A 62 9.71 -18.16 9.91
C VAL A 62 10.91 -17.99 10.85
N ARG A 63 11.17 -19.02 11.67
CA ARG A 63 12.21 -18.99 12.71
C ARG A 63 13.54 -19.65 12.31
N ARG A 64 13.61 -20.28 11.13
CA ARG A 64 14.77 -21.03 10.63
C ARG A 64 14.93 -20.83 9.12
N ASP A 65 16.15 -20.95 8.60
CA ASP A 65 16.49 -20.74 7.18
C ASP A 65 15.66 -21.61 6.22
N ALA A 66 15.41 -22.87 6.58
CA ALA A 66 14.57 -23.76 5.79
C ALA A 66 13.11 -23.27 5.64
N GLY A 67 12.63 -22.44 6.56
CA GLY A 67 11.30 -21.84 6.48
C GLY A 67 11.22 -20.71 5.44
N LEU A 68 12.33 -20.02 5.16
CA LEU A 68 12.38 -18.96 4.15
C LEU A 68 12.23 -19.55 2.74
N ALA A 69 12.99 -20.61 2.44
CA ALA A 69 12.91 -21.29 1.15
C ALA A 69 11.49 -21.84 0.89
N ARG A 70 10.86 -22.44 1.91
CA ARG A 70 9.48 -22.94 1.82
C ARG A 70 8.47 -21.82 1.62
N ALA A 71 8.60 -20.70 2.34
CA ALA A 71 7.72 -19.55 2.18
C ALA A 71 7.83 -18.96 0.76
N LYS A 72 9.05 -18.86 0.22
CA LYS A 72 9.30 -18.38 -1.15
C LYS A 72 8.77 -19.34 -2.21
N LEU A 73 8.93 -20.65 -2.01
CA LEU A 73 8.35 -21.65 -2.91
C LEU A 73 6.82 -21.58 -2.90
N LEU A 74 6.20 -21.48 -1.72
CA LEU A 74 4.75 -21.32 -1.59
C LEU A 74 4.29 -20.04 -2.30
N GLU A 75 4.92 -18.90 -2.04
CA GLU A 75 4.63 -17.63 -2.70
C GLU A 75 4.64 -17.77 -4.24
N ARG A 76 5.67 -18.44 -4.79
CA ARG A 76 5.83 -18.59 -6.23
C ARG A 76 4.82 -19.55 -6.85
N THR A 77 4.39 -20.55 -6.09
CA THR A 77 3.49 -21.61 -6.58
C THR A 77 2.01 -21.31 -6.37
N MET A 78 1.64 -20.40 -5.47
CA MET A 78 0.24 -20.05 -5.18
C MET A 78 -0.57 -19.54 -6.39
N LEU A 79 0.10 -19.01 -7.42
CA LEU A 79 -0.55 -18.52 -8.64
C LEU A 79 -0.38 -19.46 -9.84
N LEU A 80 0.17 -20.66 -9.65
CA LEU A 80 0.35 -21.66 -10.71
C LEU A 80 -0.85 -22.59 -10.86
N GLY A 81 -1.85 -22.48 -9.99
CA GLY A 81 -3.08 -23.26 -10.06
C GLY A 81 -3.63 -23.61 -8.68
N THR A 82 -4.83 -24.15 -8.70
CA THR A 82 -5.59 -24.63 -7.55
C THR A 82 -6.26 -25.95 -7.95
N SER A 83 -6.93 -26.61 -7.00
CA SER A 83 -7.74 -27.79 -7.32
C SER A 83 -8.89 -27.52 -8.30
N GLN A 84 -9.31 -26.25 -8.46
CA GLN A 84 -10.47 -25.88 -9.30
C GLN A 84 -10.08 -25.16 -10.60
N ARG A 85 -8.89 -24.56 -10.68
CA ARG A 85 -8.43 -23.77 -11.81
C ARG A 85 -6.94 -23.99 -12.01
N ASP A 86 -6.54 -24.26 -13.23
CA ASP A 86 -5.14 -24.21 -13.62
C ASP A 86 -4.65 -22.75 -13.73
N GLN A 87 -3.38 -22.57 -14.09
CA GLN A 87 -2.77 -21.25 -14.21
C GLN A 87 -3.47 -20.37 -15.24
N ALA A 88 -3.86 -20.93 -16.39
CA ALA A 88 -4.51 -20.19 -17.47
C ALA A 88 -5.90 -19.72 -17.06
N GLY A 89 -6.71 -20.61 -16.48
CA GLY A 89 -8.04 -20.29 -15.97
C GLY A 89 -8.01 -19.29 -14.81
N LEU A 90 -6.97 -19.32 -13.96
CA LEU A 90 -6.76 -18.30 -12.94
C LEU A 90 -6.45 -16.92 -13.56
N ALA A 91 -5.57 -16.87 -14.56
CA ALA A 91 -5.22 -15.64 -15.25
C ALA A 91 -6.41 -15.02 -15.99
N GLU A 92 -7.21 -15.83 -16.68
CA GLU A 92 -8.42 -15.39 -17.38
C GLU A 92 -9.44 -14.80 -16.40
N ALA A 93 -9.65 -15.46 -15.25
CA ALA A 93 -10.56 -14.97 -14.22
C ALA A 93 -10.13 -13.59 -13.67
N LEU A 94 -8.83 -13.39 -13.45
CA LEU A 94 -8.29 -12.11 -12.99
C LEU A 94 -8.41 -11.02 -14.05
N GLN A 95 -8.14 -11.34 -15.32
CA GLN A 95 -8.29 -10.41 -16.44
C GLN A 95 -9.74 -9.95 -16.60
N ARG A 96 -10.71 -10.87 -16.45
CA ARG A 96 -12.15 -10.55 -16.52
C ARG A 96 -12.59 -9.57 -15.44
N ILE A 97 -11.97 -9.62 -14.26
CA ILE A 97 -12.20 -8.67 -13.15
C ILE A 97 -11.48 -7.33 -13.41
N GLY A 98 -10.42 -7.32 -14.23
CA GLY A 98 -9.60 -6.15 -14.51
C GLY A 98 -8.67 -5.76 -13.35
N GLY A 99 -8.43 -6.69 -12.41
CA GLY A 99 -7.68 -6.43 -11.18
C GLY A 99 -6.43 -7.32 -11.04
N PRO A 100 -5.34 -6.80 -10.44
CA PRO A 100 -4.17 -7.61 -10.15
C PRO A 100 -4.34 -8.42 -8.86
N LEU A 101 -3.78 -9.63 -8.84
CA LEU A 101 -3.57 -10.41 -7.62
C LEU A 101 -2.07 -10.58 -7.38
N ARG A 102 -1.63 -10.36 -6.15
CA ARG A 102 -0.23 -10.54 -5.75
C ARG A 102 -0.15 -11.36 -4.48
N VAL A 103 0.82 -12.27 -4.44
CA VAL A 103 1.19 -13.04 -3.27
C VAL A 103 2.62 -12.62 -2.93
N SER A 104 2.90 -12.36 -1.66
CA SER A 104 4.22 -11.98 -1.19
C SER A 104 4.47 -12.56 0.18
N SER A 105 5.64 -13.17 0.39
CA SER A 105 6.15 -13.53 1.72
C SER A 105 7.21 -12.52 2.14
N ASP A 106 7.06 -11.99 3.35
CA ASP A 106 7.94 -11.02 3.95
C ASP A 106 8.16 -11.41 5.42
N ALA A 107 9.42 -11.63 5.79
CA ALA A 107 9.78 -12.08 7.13
C ALA A 107 9.62 -10.97 8.18
N ASP A 108 9.63 -9.71 7.76
CA ASP A 108 9.57 -8.53 8.64
C ASP A 108 8.13 -8.00 8.83
N ARG A 109 7.18 -8.51 8.04
CA ARG A 109 5.76 -8.10 8.13
C ARG A 109 4.96 -9.09 8.98
N LEU A 110 5.03 -8.89 10.29
CA LEU A 110 4.02 -9.37 11.25
C LEU A 110 2.76 -8.48 11.19
#